data_AF-A0A535DIT0-F1
#
_entry.id   AF-A0A535DIT0-F1
#
_cell.length_a   1.000
_cell.length_b   1.000
_cell.length_c   1.000
_cell.angle_alpha   90.00
_cell.angle_beta   90.00
_cell.angle_gamma   90.00
#
_symmetry.space_group_name_H-M   'P 1'
#
loop_
_entity.id
_entity.type
_entity.pdbx_description
1 polymer ?
#
loop_
_entity_poly.entity_id
_entity_poly.type
_entity_poly.pdbx_seq_one_letter_code
_entity_poly.pdbx_strand_id
1 'polypeptide(L)'
;MSTPWRDAVAGLDLATAACAALNLAYFCARLAAQPPETASRRAAALVLAVVSLATIVEAVALTGAAWHGDLPLLASGQWALVRLLPLAGALGMSALILRRLINEWW
;
A
#
# COMPACT_ATOMS: atom_id res chain seq x y z
N MET A 1 13.96 22.35 11.42
CA MET A 1 12.54 22.71 11.22
C MET A 1 11.88 21.62 10.38
N SER A 2 10.87 20.92 10.91
CA SER A 2 9.98 20.11 10.06
C SER A 2 9.18 21.08 9.19
N THR A 3 9.19 20.84 7.88
CA THR A 3 8.26 21.52 6.99
C THR A 3 6.92 20.79 7.10
N PRO A 4 5.77 21.46 7.08
CA PRO A 4 4.45 20.80 7.14
C PRO A 4 4.29 19.72 6.06
N TRP A 5 5.01 19.88 4.95
CA TRP A 5 5.09 18.90 3.86
C TRP A 5 5.79 17.60 4.23
N ARG A 6 6.78 17.62 5.12
CA ARG A 6 7.46 16.41 5.57
C ARG A 6 6.51 15.49 6.32
N ASP A 7 5.74 16.06 7.24
CA ASP A 7 4.79 15.32 8.06
C ASP A 7 3.61 14.83 7.20
N ALA A 8 3.18 15.63 6.22
CA ALA A 8 2.17 15.22 5.25
C ALA A 8 2.62 14.03 4.39
N VAL A 9 3.84 14.08 3.82
CA VAL A 9 4.39 12.98 3.02
C VAL A 9 4.53 11.72 3.86
N ALA A 10 5.09 11.82 5.07
CA ALA A 10 5.20 10.69 5.98
C ALA A 10 3.83 10.09 6.32
N GLY A 11 2.81 10.93 6.54
CA GLY A 11 1.44 10.47 6.74
C GLY A 11 0.86 9.73 5.53
N LEU A 12 1.09 10.24 4.31
CA LEU A 12 0.69 9.57 3.06
C LEU A 12 1.38 8.21 2.90
N ASP A 13 2.67 8.14 3.21
CA ASP A 13 3.46 6.90 3.11
C ASP A 13 3.00 5.86 4.13
N LEU A 14 2.76 6.27 5.37
CA LEU A 14 2.22 5.39 6.41
C LEU A 14 0.82 4.89 6.06
N ALA A 15 -0.06 5.75 5.57
CA ALA A 15 -1.40 5.36 5.13
C ALA A 15 -1.33 4.38 3.96
N THR A 16 -0.44 4.63 2.99
CA THR A 16 -0.22 3.75 1.85
C THR A 16 0.31 2.39 2.30
N ALA A 17 1.29 2.37 3.19
CA ALA A 17 1.85 1.13 3.75
C ALA A 17 0.80 0.32 4.52
N ALA A 18 -0.05 0.97 5.31
CA ALA A 18 -1.13 0.31 6.04
C ALA A 18 -2.15 -0.35 5.10
N CYS A 19 -2.57 0.37 4.05
CA CYS A 19 -3.46 -0.18 3.03
C CYS A 19 -2.82 -1.34 2.27
N ALA A 20 -1.55 -1.19 1.87
CA ALA A 20 -0.80 -2.24 1.20
C ALA A 20 -0.59 -3.47 2.10
N ALA A 21 -0.40 -3.30 3.41
CA ALA A 21 -0.31 -4.41 4.36
C ALA A 21 -1.63 -5.21 4.44
N LEU A 22 -2.78 -4.52 4.48
CA LEU A 22 -4.09 -5.15 4.41
C LEU A 22 -4.27 -5.92 3.10
N ASN A 23 -3.92 -5.29 1.97
CA ASN A 23 -4.01 -5.90 0.65
C ASN A 23 -3.13 -7.16 0.55
N LEU A 24 -1.89 -7.07 1.03
CA LEU A 24 -0.95 -8.17 1.08
C LEU A 24 -1.48 -9.34 1.92
N ALA A 25 -1.96 -9.06 3.14
CA ALA A 25 -2.51 -10.08 4.02
C ALA A 25 -3.70 -10.80 3.36
N TYR A 26 -4.58 -10.05 2.71
CA TYR A 26 -5.72 -10.61 1.99
C TYR A 26 -5.30 -11.52 0.83
N PHE A 27 -4.39 -11.07 -0.03
CA PHE A 27 -3.96 -11.88 -1.18
C PHE A 27 -3.15 -13.11 -0.76
N CYS A 28 -2.32 -13.00 0.29
CA CYS A 28 -1.66 -14.15 0.90
C CYS A 28 -2.66 -15.18 1.45
N ALA A 29 -3.69 -14.71 2.19
CA ALA A 29 -4.75 -15.58 2.68
C ALA A 29 -5.49 -16.26 1.52
N ARG A 30 -5.78 -15.53 0.44
CA ARG A 30 -6.43 -16.08 -0.76
C ARG A 30 -5.59 -17.14 -1.48
N LEU A 31 -4.27 -17.00 -1.48
CA LEU A 31 -3.37 -18.02 -2.05
C LEU A 31 -3.37 -19.31 -1.23
N ALA A 32 -3.49 -19.19 0.10
CA ALA A 32 -3.54 -20.31 1.04
C ALA A 32 -4.95 -20.93 1.22
N ALA A 33 -6.00 -20.24 0.76
CA ALA A 33 -7.39 -20.65 0.95
C ALA A 33 -7.74 -21.98 0.25
N GLN A 34 -8.69 -22.69 0.85
CA GLN A 34 -9.25 -23.96 0.37
C GLN A 34 -10.78 -23.80 0.21
N PRO A 35 -11.38 -24.33 -0.88
CA PRO A 35 -10.75 -24.99 -2.02
C PRO A 35 -9.89 -24.02 -2.86
N PRO A 36 -8.89 -24.52 -3.59
CA PRO A 36 -7.97 -23.68 -4.33
C PRO A 36 -8.68 -22.95 -5.47
N GLU A 37 -8.38 -21.66 -5.65
CA GLU A 37 -8.88 -20.89 -6.79
C GLU A 37 -8.28 -21.37 -8.12
N THR A 38 -8.90 -20.95 -9.23
CA THR A 38 -8.38 -21.23 -10.59
C THR A 38 -6.96 -20.68 -10.77
N ALA A 39 -6.16 -21.33 -11.62
CA ALA A 39 -4.75 -20.96 -11.84
C ALA A 39 -4.57 -19.48 -12.21
N SER A 40 -5.46 -18.93 -13.05
CA SER A 40 -5.46 -17.51 -13.43
C SER A 40 -5.68 -16.58 -12.23
N ARG A 41 -6.65 -16.88 -11.36
CA ARG A 41 -6.93 -16.06 -10.17
C ARG A 41 -5.83 -16.18 -9.12
N ARG A 42 -5.20 -17.34 -8.99
CA ARG A 42 -4.00 -17.53 -8.16
C ARG A 42 -2.82 -16.69 -8.66
N ALA A 43 -2.55 -16.70 -9.97
CA ALA A 43 -1.50 -15.86 -10.55
C ALA A 43 -1.78 -14.36 -10.31
N ALA A 44 -3.02 -13.92 -10.50
CA ALA A 44 -3.41 -12.54 -10.20
C ALA A 44 -3.22 -12.20 -8.71
N ALA A 45 -3.63 -13.08 -7.79
CA ALA A 45 -3.43 -12.88 -6.36
C ALA A 45 -1.94 -12.80 -5.98
N LEU A 46 -1.09 -13.65 -6.58
CA LEU A 46 0.35 -13.59 -6.38
C LEU A 46 0.94 -12.26 -6.84
N VAL A 47 0.61 -11.80 -8.05
CA VAL A 47 1.10 -10.51 -8.56
C VAL A 47 0.65 -9.37 -7.65
N LEU A 48 -0.61 -9.36 -7.23
CA LEU A 48 -1.13 -8.32 -6.35
C LEU A 48 -0.50 -8.35 -4.95
N ALA A 49 -0.17 -9.54 -4.44
CA ALA A 49 0.61 -9.69 -3.20
C ALA A 49 2.02 -9.10 -3.36
N VAL A 50 2.73 -9.44 -4.44
CA VAL A 50 4.07 -8.91 -4.72
C VAL A 50 4.04 -7.39 -4.87
N VAL A 51 3.08 -6.84 -5.61
CA VAL A 51 2.90 -5.39 -5.77
C VAL A 51 2.63 -4.74 -4.41
N SER A 52 1.76 -5.31 -3.59
CA SER A 52 1.47 -4.79 -2.25
C SER A 52 2.71 -4.81 -1.35
N LEU A 53 3.51 -5.88 -1.40
CA LEU A 53 4.78 -5.97 -0.67
C LEU A 53 5.78 -4.90 -1.16
N ALA A 54 5.91 -4.71 -2.47
CA ALA A 54 6.77 -3.68 -3.05
C ALA A 54 6.34 -2.27 -2.60
N THR A 55 5.03 -2.00 -2.56
CA THR A 55 4.49 -0.73 -2.05
C THR A 55 4.86 -0.49 -0.58
N ILE A 56 4.81 -1.52 0.27
CA ILE A 56 5.23 -1.42 1.68
C ILE A 56 6.72 -1.10 1.77
N VAL A 57 7.56 -1.87 1.06
CA VAL A 57 9.02 -1.67 1.06
C VAL A 57 9.38 -0.28 0.59
N GLU A 58 8.77 0.19 -0.50
CA GLU A 58 8.98 1.54 -1.02
C GLU A 58 8.58 2.61 0.01
N ALA A 59 7.39 2.53 0.59
CA ALA A 59 6.91 3.51 1.57
C ALA A 59 7.81 3.56 2.81
N VAL A 60 8.25 2.41 3.33
CA VAL A 60 9.18 2.33 4.47
C VAL A 60 10.55 2.90 4.13
N ALA A 61 11.10 2.54 2.96
CA ALA A 61 12.40 3.05 2.51
C ALA A 61 12.39 4.58 2.33
N LEU A 62 11.35 5.12 1.71
CA LEU A 62 11.20 6.57 1.50
C LEU A 62 11.01 7.32 2.83
N THR A 63 10.21 6.77 3.75
CA THR A 63 10.04 7.35 5.10
C THR A 63 11.37 7.36 5.85
N GLY A 64 12.12 6.26 5.79
CA GLY A 64 13.45 6.15 6.39
C GLY A 64 14.43 7.16 5.80
N ALA A 65 14.51 7.28 4.48
CA ALA A 65 15.38 8.26 3.80
C ALA A 65 15.01 9.71 4.15
N ALA A 66 13.71 10.02 4.25
CA ALA A 66 13.23 11.34 4.65
C ALA A 66 13.62 11.70 6.09
N TRP A 67 13.64 10.72 7.01
CA TRP A 67 14.06 10.91 8.40
C TRP A 67 15.56 11.13 8.56
N HIS A 68 16.39 10.45 7.77
CA HIS A 68 17.84 10.67 7.79
C HIS A 68 18.24 12.01 7.15
N GLY A 69 17.31 12.69 6.47
CA GLY A 69 17.54 13.99 5.85
C GLY A 69 18.25 13.89 4.50
N ASP A 70 18.35 12.67 3.93
CA ASP A 70 19.15 12.38 2.74
C ASP A 70 18.58 13.04 1.48
N LEU A 71 17.28 13.39 1.47
CA LEU A 71 16.59 13.85 0.27
C LEU A 71 15.57 14.98 0.58
N PRO A 72 15.95 16.27 0.44
CA PRO A 72 15.06 17.39 0.70
C PRO A 72 13.83 17.44 -0.25
N LEU A 73 13.93 16.84 -1.43
CA LEU A 73 12.82 16.69 -2.37
C LEU A 73 11.64 15.90 -1.77
N LEU A 74 11.92 14.91 -0.90
CA LEU A 74 10.89 14.10 -0.24
C LEU A 74 10.04 14.89 0.75
N ALA A 75 10.47 16.09 1.14
CA ALA A 75 9.75 16.98 2.04
C ALA A 75 9.03 18.13 1.30
N SER A 76 8.73 17.96 0.00
CA SER A 76 8.09 18.96 -0.86
C SER A 76 6.62 18.65 -1.16
N GLY A 77 5.81 19.69 -1.40
CA GLY A 77 4.41 19.51 -1.80
C GLY A 77 4.23 18.82 -3.16
N GLN A 78 5.17 19.02 -4.10
CA GLN A 78 5.17 18.31 -5.38
C GLN A 78 5.31 16.80 -5.17
N TRP A 79 6.18 16.39 -4.25
CA TRP A 79 6.33 14.99 -3.89
C TRP A 79 5.08 14.43 -3.23
N ALA A 80 4.45 15.18 -2.33
CA ALA A 80 3.18 14.78 -1.72
C ALA A 80 2.09 14.48 -2.77
N LEU A 81 1.99 15.31 -3.83
CA LEU A 81 1.05 15.07 -4.93
C LEU A 81 1.33 13.75 -5.67
N VAL A 82 2.60 13.41 -5.90
CA VAL A 82 2.99 12.14 -6.54
C VAL A 82 2.58 10.94 -5.67
N ARG A 83 2.66 11.07 -4.34
CA ARG A 83 2.29 10.00 -3.40
C ARG A 83 0.79 9.78 -3.25
N LEU A 84 -0.05 10.71 -3.70
CA LEU A 84 -1.52 10.53 -3.72
C LEU A 84 -1.95 9.39 -4.65
N LEU A 85 -1.26 9.17 -5.77
CA LEU A 85 -1.65 8.14 -6.73
C LEU A 85 -1.41 6.72 -6.19
N PRO A 86 -0.23 6.36 -5.65
CA PRO A 86 -0.03 5.10 -4.92
C PRO A 86 -1.03 4.91 -3.78
N LEU A 87 -1.30 5.95 -3.00
CA LEU A 87 -2.28 5.89 -1.92
C LEU A 87 -3.68 5.57 -2.44
N ALA A 88 -4.14 6.26 -3.49
CA ALA A 88 -5.45 6.02 -4.10
C ALA A 88 -5.58 4.58 -4.64
N GLY A 89 -4.51 4.06 -5.25
CA GLY A 89 -4.47 2.66 -5.70
C GLY A 89 -4.58 1.67 -4.55
N ALA A 90 -3.78 1.88 -3.49
CA ALA A 90 -3.79 1.02 -2.30
C ALA A 90 -5.16 1.06 -1.59
N LEU A 91 -5.72 2.26 -1.38
CA LEU A 91 -7.04 2.47 -0.79
C LEU A 91 -8.15 1.84 -1.63
N GLY A 92 -8.10 2.01 -2.96
CA GLY A 92 -9.09 1.43 -3.87
C GLY A 92 -9.13 -0.10 -3.77
N MET A 93 -7.95 -0.75 -3.76
CA MET A 93 -7.86 -2.19 -3.51
C MET A 93 -8.38 -2.58 -2.13
N SER A 94 -8.00 -1.85 -1.07
CA SER A 94 -8.47 -2.11 0.29
C SER A 94 -10.00 -1.97 0.41
N ALA A 95 -10.58 -0.96 -0.22
CA ALA A 95 -12.04 -0.75 -0.24
C ALA A 95 -12.77 -1.90 -0.96
N LEU A 96 -12.23 -2.37 -2.09
CA LEU A 96 -12.79 -3.53 -2.80
C LEU A 96 -12.69 -4.81 -1.97
N ILE A 97 -11.56 -5.02 -1.27
CA ILE A 97 -11.35 -6.14 -0.35
C ILE A 97 -12.34 -6.08 0.81
N LEU A 98 -12.47 -4.94 1.49
CA LEU A 98 -13.39 -4.75 2.60
C LEU A 98 -14.84 -4.97 2.15
N ARG A 99 -15.24 -4.42 1.00
CA ARG A 99 -16.57 -4.67 0.42
C ARG A 99 -16.81 -6.15 0.16
N ARG A 100 -15.82 -6.86 -0.38
CA ARG A 100 -15.91 -8.30 -0.62
C ARG A 100 -16.04 -9.07 0.69
N LEU A 101 -15.25 -8.76 1.70
CA LEU A 101 -15.35 -9.40 3.02
C LEU A 101 -16.73 -9.15 3.62
N ILE A 102 -17.25 -7.93 3.63
CA ILE A 102 -18.60 -7.64 4.14
C ILE A 102 -19.66 -8.48 3.41
N ASN A 103 -19.57 -8.59 2.09
CA ASN A 103 -20.52 -9.37 1.29
C ASN A 103 -20.38 -10.89 1.46
N GLU A 104 -19.22 -11.42 1.86
CA GLU A 104 -19.03 -12.85 2.13
C GLU A 104 -19.56 -13.23 3.53
N TRP A 105 -19.71 -12.25 4.42
CA TRP A 105 -20.17 -12.44 5.80
C TRP A 105 -21.68 -12.25 5.99
N TRP A 106 -22.36 -11.58 5.04
CA TRP A 106 -23.82 -11.36 5.01
C TRP A 106 -24.48 -12.28 3.98
#